data_AF-A0A2V7EA69-F1
#
_entry.id   AF-A0A2V7EA69-F1
#
_cell.length_a   1.000
_cell.length_b   1.000
_cell.length_c   1.000
_cell.angle_alpha   90.00
_cell.angle_beta   90.00
_cell.angle_gamma   90.00
#
_symmetry.space_group_name_H-M   'P 1'
#
loop_
_entity.id
_entity.type
_entity.pdbx_description
1 polymer ?
#
loop_
_entity_poly.entity_id
_entity_poly.type
_entity_poly.pdbx_seq_one_letter_code
_entity_poly.pdbx_strand_id
1 'polypeptide(L)'
;MDVEAGFENDKLFREALASQARLVATAHVLAGGDQASRSIALGRRALDEIGRSAENYRLYFPVLERETLISSSRENGLDPILVAALIRQESNFNPLATSPAGARGLMQLMPAVGKSLAESKGIGPWDPDLLYQPATNIKLGTAHLSGLVHKYPEVVKVLAAYNAGESRVEKWSSKTGASDPELFTERIPFVETRDYVRTVLRNRAYYQALYSW
;
A
#
# COMPACT_ATOMS: atom_id res chain seq x y z
N MET A 1 -18.79 -7.07 11.96
CA MET A 1 -18.97 -5.61 12.02
C MET A 1 -20.44 -5.35 12.20
N ASP A 2 -20.83 -4.54 13.17
CA ASP A 2 -22.23 -4.25 13.43
C ASP A 2 -22.81 -3.46 12.24
N VAL A 3 -23.96 -3.89 11.72
CA VAL A 3 -24.61 -3.27 10.55
C VAL A 3 -24.93 -1.80 10.87
N GLU A 4 -25.23 -1.51 12.14
CA GLU A 4 -25.51 -0.18 12.65
C GLU A 4 -24.29 0.76 12.57
N ALA A 5 -23.10 0.26 12.91
CA ALA A 5 -21.85 1.03 12.80
C ALA A 5 -21.51 1.37 11.33
N GLY A 6 -21.87 0.49 10.39
CA GLY A 6 -21.73 0.76 8.95
C GLY A 6 -22.58 1.95 8.49
N PHE A 7 -23.86 1.96 8.87
CA PHE A 7 -24.77 3.06 8.53
C PHE A 7 -24.35 4.39 9.16
N GLU A 8 -23.84 4.36 10.39
CA GLU A 8 -23.34 5.56 11.07
C GLU A 8 -22.10 6.11 10.37
N ASN A 9 -21.12 5.26 10.03
CA ASN A 9 -19.92 5.66 9.29
C ASN A 9 -20.27 6.24 7.90
N ASP A 10 -21.23 5.65 7.20
CA ASP A 10 -21.74 6.16 5.91
C ASP A 10 -22.36 7.55 6.05
N LYS A 11 -23.14 7.76 7.11
CA LYS A 11 -23.74 9.06 7.42
C LYS A 11 -22.64 10.09 7.74
N LEU A 12 -21.71 9.77 8.64
CA LEU A 12 -20.59 10.64 9.00
C LEU A 12 -19.78 11.06 7.77
N PHE A 13 -19.42 10.10 6.92
CA PHE A 13 -18.68 10.38 5.69
C PHE A 13 -19.45 11.32 4.75
N ARG A 14 -20.75 11.08 4.51
CA ARG A 14 -21.57 11.96 3.66
C ARG A 14 -21.71 13.37 4.23
N GLU A 15 -21.91 13.50 5.54
CA GLU A 15 -22.01 14.79 6.21
C GLU A 15 -20.68 15.56 6.15
N ALA A 16 -19.54 14.88 6.28
CA ALA A 16 -18.22 15.48 6.12
C ALA A 16 -18.00 16.00 4.68
N LEU A 17 -18.46 15.27 3.66
CA LEU A 17 -18.41 15.73 2.27
C LEU A 17 -19.29 16.96 2.00
N ALA A 18 -20.24 17.28 2.88
CA ALA A 18 -21.07 18.48 2.75
C ALA A 18 -20.57 19.67 3.59
N SER A 19 -19.52 19.47 4.41
CA SER A 19 -19.07 20.48 5.37
C SER A 19 -17.56 20.47 5.55
N GLN A 20 -16.91 21.53 5.06
CA GLN A 20 -15.47 21.75 5.22
C GLN A 20 -15.03 21.65 6.70
N ALA A 21 -15.82 22.19 7.63
CA ALA A 21 -15.54 22.17 9.07
C ALA A 21 -15.49 20.75 9.67
N ARG A 22 -16.07 19.76 9.01
CA ARG A 22 -16.14 18.36 9.48
C ARG A 22 -15.10 17.44 8.85
N LEU A 23 -14.40 17.87 7.80
CA LEU A 23 -13.50 17.02 7.02
C LEU A 23 -12.40 16.39 7.88
N VAL A 24 -11.64 17.21 8.61
CA VAL A 24 -10.49 16.77 9.41
C VAL A 24 -10.93 15.86 10.56
N ALA A 25 -11.91 16.30 11.35
CA ALA A 25 -12.41 15.53 12.49
C ALA A 25 -12.96 14.16 12.05
N THR A 26 -13.73 14.12 10.97
CA THR A 26 -14.28 12.85 10.45
C THR A 26 -13.20 11.97 9.84
N ALA A 27 -12.19 12.55 9.19
CA ALA A 27 -11.04 11.79 8.70
C ALA A 27 -10.32 11.06 9.85
N HIS A 28 -10.13 11.71 10.99
CA HIS A 28 -9.55 11.06 12.17
C HIS A 28 -10.41 9.92 12.72
N VAL A 29 -11.73 10.10 12.79
CA VAL A 29 -12.66 9.04 13.24
C VAL A 29 -12.59 7.81 12.35
N LEU A 30 -12.44 8.00 11.03
CA LEU A 30 -12.41 6.91 10.04
C LEU A 30 -10.99 6.36 9.76
N ALA A 31 -9.96 6.79 10.49
CA ALA A 31 -8.54 6.56 10.16
C ALA A 31 -8.03 5.11 10.40
N GLY A 32 -8.89 4.09 10.28
CA GLY A 32 -8.53 2.72 10.62
C GLY A 32 -9.44 1.67 10.00
N GLY A 33 -9.00 0.41 10.06
CA GLY A 33 -9.77 -0.73 9.58
C GLY A 33 -10.22 -0.58 8.13
N ASP A 34 -11.44 -1.03 7.85
CA ASP A 34 -12.09 -0.97 6.53
C ASP A 34 -12.46 0.46 6.09
N GLN A 35 -12.46 1.43 7.02
CA GLN A 35 -12.80 2.82 6.76
C GLN A 35 -11.60 3.68 6.33
N ALA A 36 -10.36 3.15 6.41
CA ALA A 36 -9.14 3.87 6.08
C ALA A 36 -9.20 4.58 4.72
N SER A 37 -9.80 3.94 3.71
CA SER A 37 -9.96 4.54 2.38
C SER A 37 -10.80 5.82 2.37
N ARG A 38 -11.86 5.87 3.21
CA ARG A 38 -12.72 7.05 3.34
C ARG A 38 -12.01 8.18 4.08
N SER A 39 -11.29 7.86 5.15
CA SER A 39 -10.43 8.84 5.84
C SER A 39 -9.45 9.50 4.88
N ILE A 40 -8.78 8.71 4.05
CA ILE A 40 -7.84 9.22 3.04
C ILE A 40 -8.54 10.10 2.00
N ALA A 41 -9.75 9.74 1.57
CA ALA A 41 -10.54 10.56 0.65
C ALA A 41 -10.90 11.92 1.28
N LEU A 42 -11.27 11.95 2.56
CA LEU A 42 -11.48 13.19 3.31
C LEU A 42 -10.18 13.99 3.46
N GLY A 43 -9.04 13.34 3.71
CA GLY A 43 -7.72 13.97 3.76
C GLY A 43 -7.34 14.66 2.44
N ARG A 44 -7.61 14.02 1.30
CA ARG A 44 -7.44 14.65 -0.02
C ARG A 44 -8.28 15.92 -0.12
N ARG A 45 -9.55 15.84 0.28
CA ARG A 45 -10.47 16.97 0.22
C ARG A 45 -10.07 18.10 1.16
N ALA A 46 -9.52 17.77 2.33
CA ALA A 46 -8.95 18.76 3.25
C ALA A 46 -7.73 19.49 2.64
N LEU A 47 -6.88 18.81 1.86
CA LEU A 47 -5.80 19.47 1.12
C LEU A 47 -6.31 20.47 0.08
N ASP A 48 -7.40 20.13 -0.60
CA ASP A 48 -7.99 20.94 -1.67
C ASP A 48 -8.80 22.12 -1.10
N GLU A 49 -9.57 21.90 -0.02
CA GLU A 49 -10.51 22.90 0.51
C GLU A 49 -9.97 23.68 1.71
N ILE A 50 -9.24 23.05 2.62
CA ILE A 50 -8.75 23.70 3.87
C ILE A 50 -7.34 24.25 3.64
N GLY A 51 -6.46 23.45 3.04
CA GLY A 51 -5.13 23.89 2.66
C GLY A 51 -4.05 22.83 2.81
N ARG A 52 -2.89 23.14 2.24
CA ARG A 52 -1.72 22.23 2.18
C ARG A 52 -0.85 22.35 3.43
N SER A 53 -1.31 21.74 4.52
CA SER A 53 -0.54 21.60 5.77
C SER A 53 0.05 20.18 5.90
N ALA A 54 1.12 20.03 6.68
CA ALA A 54 1.67 18.71 7.00
C ALA A 54 0.63 17.79 7.65
N GLU A 55 -0.26 18.34 8.46
CA GLU A 55 -1.39 17.63 9.07
C GLU A 55 -2.35 17.07 8.02
N ASN A 56 -2.83 17.90 7.08
CA ASN A 56 -3.74 17.44 6.03
C ASN A 56 -3.06 16.43 5.08
N TYR A 57 -1.75 16.59 4.83
CA TYR A 57 -1.00 15.60 4.08
C TYR A 57 -0.89 14.26 4.81
N ARG A 58 -0.76 14.24 6.15
CA ARG A 58 -0.77 12.99 6.92
C ARG A 58 -2.13 12.30 6.93
N LEU A 59 -3.23 13.04 6.79
CA LEU A 59 -4.55 12.44 6.54
C LEU A 59 -4.63 11.77 5.17
N TYR A 60 -4.02 12.37 4.14
CA TYR A 60 -4.03 11.82 2.79
C TYR A 60 -2.98 10.70 2.55
N PHE A 61 -1.88 10.73 3.31
CA PHE A 61 -0.81 9.74 3.33
C PHE A 61 -0.60 9.21 4.75
N PRO A 62 -1.56 8.46 5.31
CA PRO A 62 -1.47 7.96 6.68
C PRO A 62 -0.49 6.79 6.78
N VAL A 63 0.05 6.56 7.97
CA VAL A 63 0.74 5.32 8.31
C VAL A 63 -0.09 4.59 9.35
N LEU A 64 -0.85 3.59 8.91
CA LEU A 64 -1.61 2.70 9.79
C LEU A 64 -0.79 1.44 10.10
N GLU A 65 -1.15 0.73 11.17
CA GLU A 65 -0.40 -0.45 11.64
C GLU A 65 1.09 -0.15 11.85
N ARG A 66 1.40 1.07 12.32
CA ARG A 66 2.75 1.64 12.29
C ARG A 66 3.79 0.72 12.91
N GLU A 67 3.51 0.18 14.10
CA GLU A 67 4.46 -0.69 14.80
C GLU A 67 4.74 -1.98 14.02
N THR A 68 3.71 -2.64 13.51
CA THR A 68 3.85 -3.87 12.71
C THR A 68 4.53 -3.61 11.37
N LEU A 69 4.21 -2.49 10.72
CA LEU A 69 4.86 -2.05 9.48
C LEU A 69 6.36 -1.79 9.72
N ILE A 70 6.71 -1.05 10.77
CA ILE A 70 8.11 -0.76 11.13
C ILE A 70 8.88 -2.04 11.44
N SER A 71 8.37 -2.85 12.37
CA SER A 71 9.03 -4.07 12.82
C SER A 71 9.23 -5.04 11.66
N SER A 72 8.18 -5.35 10.90
CA SER A 72 8.26 -6.27 9.75
C SER A 72 9.19 -5.74 8.65
N SER A 73 9.21 -4.42 8.41
CA SER A 73 10.15 -3.83 7.45
C SER A 73 11.60 -4.02 7.90
N ARG A 74 11.90 -3.67 9.16
CA ARG A 74 13.26 -3.81 9.73
C ARG A 74 13.72 -5.27 9.77
N GLU A 75 12.85 -6.19 10.17
CA GLU A 75 13.12 -7.63 10.19
C GLU A 75 13.51 -8.17 8.82
N ASN A 76 12.93 -7.64 7.75
CA ASN A 76 13.21 -8.07 6.38
C ASN A 76 14.21 -7.16 5.62
N GLY A 77 14.89 -6.24 6.33
CA GLY A 77 15.91 -5.35 5.73
C GLY A 77 15.34 -4.30 4.76
N LEU A 78 14.07 -3.93 4.92
CA LEU A 78 13.36 -3.00 4.05
C LEU A 78 13.27 -1.59 4.64
N ASP A 79 13.29 -0.59 3.76
CA ASP A 79 12.92 0.80 4.08
C ASP A 79 11.41 0.87 4.41
N PRO A 80 11.01 1.21 5.65
CA PRO A 80 9.60 1.30 6.02
C PRO A 80 8.80 2.33 5.20
N ILE A 81 9.46 3.37 4.69
CA ILE A 81 8.84 4.40 3.83
C ILE A 81 8.42 3.78 2.49
N LEU A 82 9.24 2.89 1.93
CA LEU A 82 8.89 2.14 0.72
C LEU A 82 7.69 1.22 0.97
N VAL A 83 7.65 0.54 2.13
CA VAL A 83 6.53 -0.35 2.49
C VAL A 83 5.22 0.43 2.64
N ALA A 84 5.24 1.57 3.33
CA ALA A 84 4.06 2.44 3.43
C ALA A 84 3.59 2.97 2.06
N ALA A 85 4.52 3.34 1.18
CA ALA A 85 4.21 3.79 -0.17
C ALA A 85 3.57 2.70 -1.04
N LEU A 86 4.03 1.45 -0.89
CA LEU A 86 3.47 0.29 -1.57
C LEU A 86 2.07 -0.04 -1.05
N ILE A 87 1.88 -0.16 0.28
CA ILE A 87 0.55 -0.39 0.89
C ILE A 87 -0.46 0.67 0.44
N ARG A 88 -0.04 1.94 0.40
CA ARG A 88 -0.87 3.05 -0.08
C ARG A 88 -1.38 2.84 -1.50
N GLN A 89 -0.54 2.28 -2.38
CA GLN A 89 -0.89 1.99 -3.76
C GLN A 89 -1.74 0.72 -3.89
N GLU A 90 -1.41 -0.33 -3.14
CA GLU A 90 -2.06 -1.63 -3.25
C GLU A 90 -3.50 -1.62 -2.73
N SER A 91 -3.72 -1.02 -1.56
CA SER A 91 -4.99 -1.16 -0.84
C SER A 91 -5.58 0.15 -0.38
N ASN A 92 -4.86 1.26 -0.54
CA ASN A 92 -5.20 2.51 0.12
C ASN A 92 -5.39 2.31 1.65
N PHE A 93 -4.53 1.46 2.23
CA PHE A 93 -4.58 1.03 3.63
C PHE A 93 -5.89 0.32 4.07
N ASN A 94 -6.72 -0.15 3.14
CA ASN A 94 -7.88 -0.98 3.47
C ASN A 94 -7.46 -2.45 3.66
N PRO A 95 -7.52 -3.01 4.88
CA PRO A 95 -7.12 -4.40 5.14
C PRO A 95 -8.09 -5.43 4.56
N LEU A 96 -9.30 -5.02 4.17
CA LEU A 96 -10.30 -5.89 3.55
C LEU A 96 -10.30 -5.79 2.00
N ALA A 97 -9.34 -5.06 1.41
CA ALA A 97 -9.25 -4.90 -0.03
C ALA A 97 -9.08 -6.26 -0.74
N THR A 98 -9.86 -6.48 -1.81
CA THR A 98 -9.74 -7.64 -2.69
C THR A 98 -9.70 -7.18 -4.14
N SER A 99 -8.64 -7.50 -4.88
CA SER A 99 -8.57 -7.18 -6.31
C SER A 99 -9.47 -8.09 -7.15
N PRO A 100 -9.80 -7.71 -8.40
CA PRO A 100 -10.53 -8.59 -9.33
C PRO A 100 -9.82 -9.92 -9.59
N ALA A 101 -8.49 -9.97 -9.48
CA ALA A 101 -7.69 -11.18 -9.61
C ALA A 101 -7.65 -12.04 -8.33
N GLY A 102 -8.20 -11.53 -7.22
CA GLY A 102 -8.26 -12.22 -5.92
C GLY A 102 -7.07 -11.93 -5.00
N ALA A 103 -6.28 -10.89 -5.26
CA ALA A 103 -5.25 -10.42 -4.33
C ALA A 103 -5.90 -9.79 -3.09
N ARG A 104 -5.32 -9.96 -1.89
CA ARG A 104 -5.98 -9.66 -0.61
C ARG A 104 -5.15 -8.80 0.33
N GLY A 105 -5.85 -7.92 1.05
CA GLY A 105 -5.34 -7.15 2.18
C GLY A 105 -4.41 -6.01 1.83
N LEU A 106 -3.68 -5.52 2.84
CA LEU A 106 -2.92 -4.27 2.78
C LEU A 106 -1.87 -4.20 1.66
N MET A 107 -1.15 -5.29 1.44
CA MET A 107 -0.11 -5.45 0.42
C MET A 107 -0.58 -6.29 -0.78
N GLN A 108 -1.89 -6.54 -0.91
CA GLN A 108 -2.51 -7.26 -2.02
C GLN A 108 -1.76 -8.55 -2.40
N LEU A 109 -1.61 -9.47 -1.45
CA LEU A 109 -1.01 -10.77 -1.73
C LEU A 109 -2.00 -11.71 -2.39
N MET A 110 -1.55 -12.42 -3.41
CA MET A 110 -2.29 -13.57 -3.96
C MET A 110 -2.32 -14.70 -2.92
N PRO A 111 -3.46 -15.40 -2.73
CA PRO A 111 -3.57 -16.50 -1.77
C PRO A 111 -2.48 -17.57 -1.91
N ALA A 112 -2.08 -17.91 -3.14
CA ALA A 112 -1.01 -18.88 -3.40
C ALA A 112 0.36 -18.39 -2.91
N VAL A 113 0.66 -17.10 -3.08
CA VAL A 113 1.90 -16.47 -2.58
C VAL A 113 1.87 -16.43 -1.06
N GLY A 114 0.74 -16.02 -0.47
CA GLY A 114 0.53 -16.02 0.97
C GLY A 114 0.77 -17.39 1.60
N LYS A 115 0.21 -18.46 0.99
CA LYS A 115 0.38 -19.84 1.45
C LYS A 115 1.86 -20.25 1.50
N SER A 116 2.57 -20.06 0.40
CA SER A 116 4.00 -20.41 0.29
C SER A 116 4.86 -19.67 1.34
N LEU A 117 4.58 -18.38 1.55
CA LEU A 117 5.29 -17.58 2.55
C LEU A 117 4.91 -17.97 3.98
N ALA A 118 3.65 -18.31 4.25
CA ALA A 118 3.21 -18.78 5.55
C ALA A 118 3.87 -20.10 5.92
N GLU A 119 3.93 -21.05 4.97
CA GLU A 119 4.62 -22.34 5.14
C GLU A 119 6.11 -22.14 5.47
N SER A 120 6.81 -21.28 4.71
CA SER A 120 8.24 -21.00 4.98
C SER A 120 8.50 -20.29 6.32
N LYS A 121 7.50 -19.60 6.88
CA LYS A 121 7.57 -18.95 8.19
C LYS A 121 6.95 -19.77 9.34
N GLY A 122 6.50 -21.00 9.08
CA GLY A 122 5.86 -21.85 10.08
C GLY A 122 4.52 -21.31 10.61
N ILE A 123 3.80 -20.51 9.80
CA ILE A 123 2.48 -19.98 10.15
C ILE A 123 1.43 -21.00 9.70
N GLY A 124 0.70 -21.59 10.64
CA GLY A 124 -0.36 -22.55 10.35
C GLY A 124 -1.33 -22.75 11.53
N PRO A 125 -2.54 -23.29 11.29
CA PRO A 125 -3.07 -23.74 9.99
C PRO A 125 -3.31 -22.59 8.99
N TRP A 126 -3.19 -22.86 7.68
CA TRP A 126 -3.34 -21.85 6.63
C TRP A 126 -4.81 -21.67 6.23
N ASP A 127 -5.26 -20.42 6.26
CA ASP A 127 -6.51 -19.96 5.69
C ASP A 127 -6.22 -18.70 4.84
N PRO A 128 -6.62 -18.64 3.56
CA PRO A 128 -6.51 -17.44 2.74
C PRO A 128 -7.09 -16.16 3.36
N ASP A 129 -8.05 -16.26 4.27
CA ASP A 129 -8.66 -15.11 4.95
C ASP A 129 -7.73 -14.50 6.01
N LEU A 130 -6.66 -15.20 6.42
CA LEU A 130 -5.56 -14.61 7.20
C LEU A 130 -4.91 -13.44 6.48
N LEU A 131 -5.00 -13.36 5.14
CA LEU A 131 -4.50 -12.22 4.38
C LEU A 131 -5.30 -10.93 4.61
N TYR A 132 -6.51 -11.00 5.19
CA TYR A 132 -7.24 -9.81 5.61
C TYR A 132 -6.83 -9.31 7.01
N GLN A 133 -6.06 -10.11 7.76
CA GLN A 133 -5.50 -9.65 9.04
C GLN A 133 -4.29 -8.74 8.77
N PRO A 134 -4.32 -7.47 9.20
CA PRO A 134 -3.29 -6.49 8.85
C PRO A 134 -1.87 -6.95 9.19
N ALA A 135 -1.67 -7.46 10.42
CA ALA A 135 -0.35 -7.90 10.88
C ALA A 135 0.21 -9.07 10.08
N THR A 136 -0.63 -10.08 9.79
CA THR A 136 -0.25 -11.23 8.95
C THR A 136 0.07 -10.79 7.53
N ASN A 137 -0.77 -9.94 6.95
CA ASN A 137 -0.57 -9.44 5.59
C ASN A 137 0.72 -8.64 5.45
N ILE A 138 1.01 -7.72 6.38
CA ILE A 138 2.26 -6.95 6.41
C ILE A 138 3.46 -7.87 6.58
N LYS A 139 3.42 -8.83 7.50
CA LYS A 139 4.53 -9.76 7.75
C LYS A 139 4.86 -10.62 6.53
N LEU A 140 3.84 -11.15 5.85
CA LEU A 140 4.04 -11.94 4.63
C LEU A 140 4.42 -11.03 3.44
N GLY A 141 3.79 -9.87 3.31
CA GLY A 141 4.01 -8.98 2.18
C GLY A 141 5.39 -8.33 2.18
N THR A 142 5.91 -7.97 3.36
CA THR A 142 7.29 -7.51 3.52
C THR A 142 8.30 -8.62 3.23
N ALA A 143 8.01 -9.87 3.60
CA ALA A 143 8.88 -11.00 3.21
C ALA A 143 8.90 -11.21 1.69
N HIS A 144 7.74 -11.11 1.02
CA HIS A 144 7.66 -11.16 -0.44
C HIS A 144 8.49 -10.04 -1.09
N LEU A 145 8.28 -8.79 -0.65
CA LEU A 145 8.99 -7.62 -1.16
C LEU A 145 10.50 -7.73 -0.94
N SER A 146 10.93 -8.24 0.20
CA SER A 146 12.34 -8.46 0.51
C SER A 146 12.99 -9.43 -0.47
N GLY A 147 12.32 -10.51 -0.86
CA GLY A 147 12.82 -11.42 -1.91
C GLY A 147 13.09 -10.69 -3.22
N LEU A 148 12.21 -9.77 -3.62
CA LEU A 148 12.39 -8.96 -4.84
C LEU A 148 13.52 -7.93 -4.70
N VAL A 149 13.66 -7.29 -3.54
CA VAL A 149 14.76 -6.33 -3.26
C VAL A 149 16.12 -7.04 -3.31
N HIS A 150 16.22 -8.27 -2.81
CA HIS A 150 17.45 -9.05 -2.92
C HIS A 150 17.80 -9.42 -4.37
N LYS A 151 16.79 -9.62 -5.22
CA LYS A 151 16.97 -10.02 -6.62
C LYS A 151 17.31 -8.84 -7.54
N TYR A 152 16.69 -7.68 -7.31
CA TYR A 152 16.81 -6.52 -8.18
C TYR A 152 17.49 -5.34 -7.47
N PRO A 153 18.65 -4.87 -7.96
CA PRO A 153 19.34 -3.71 -7.37
C PRO A 153 18.52 -2.42 -7.47
N GLU A 154 17.75 -2.26 -8.55
CA GLU A 154 16.99 -1.03 -8.81
C GLU A 154 15.53 -1.16 -8.35
N VAL A 155 15.10 -0.22 -7.50
CA VAL A 155 13.73 -0.21 -6.93
C VAL A 155 12.63 -0.21 -7.99
N VAL A 156 12.87 0.38 -9.16
CA VAL A 156 11.89 0.37 -10.27
C VAL A 156 11.59 -1.04 -10.76
N LYS A 157 12.59 -1.94 -10.76
CA LYS A 157 12.43 -3.34 -11.16
C LYS A 157 11.76 -4.15 -10.05
N VAL A 158 12.07 -3.85 -8.78
CA VAL A 158 11.37 -4.42 -7.62
C VAL A 158 9.87 -4.13 -7.71
N LEU A 159 9.48 -2.88 -7.90
CA LEU A 159 8.09 -2.45 -7.99
C LEU A 159 7.38 -3.03 -9.23
N ALA A 160 8.08 -3.05 -10.37
CA ALA A 160 7.54 -3.69 -11.57
C ALA A 160 7.34 -5.20 -11.38
N ALA A 161 8.23 -5.88 -10.66
CA ALA A 161 8.13 -7.31 -10.39
C ALA A 161 7.02 -7.62 -9.40
N TYR A 162 6.82 -6.75 -8.40
CA TYR A 162 5.72 -6.87 -7.44
C TYR A 162 4.36 -6.82 -8.15
N ASN A 163 4.19 -5.87 -9.09
CA ASN A 163 2.92 -5.68 -9.79
C ASN A 163 2.72 -6.66 -10.97
N ALA A 164 3.76 -6.95 -11.75
CA ALA A 164 3.63 -7.67 -13.02
C ALA A 164 4.27 -9.07 -13.03
N GLY A 165 4.98 -9.43 -11.97
CA GLY A 165 5.73 -10.67 -11.84
C GLY A 165 7.15 -10.63 -12.41
N GLU A 166 8.04 -11.39 -11.80
CA GLU A 166 9.47 -11.44 -12.10
C GLU A 166 9.79 -11.83 -13.54
N SER A 167 9.08 -12.82 -14.09
CA SER A 167 9.29 -13.30 -15.48
C SER A 167 9.13 -12.17 -16.51
N ARG A 168 8.20 -11.24 -16.28
CA ARG A 168 8.02 -10.09 -17.17
C ARG A 168 9.16 -9.10 -17.02
N VAL A 169 9.57 -8.81 -15.78
CA VAL A 169 10.68 -7.91 -15.50
C VAL A 169 11.99 -8.45 -16.07
N GLU A 170 12.24 -9.75 -16.02
CA GLU A 170 13.40 -10.39 -16.65
C GLU A 170 13.39 -10.16 -18.17
N LYS A 171 12.24 -10.38 -18.83
CA LYS A 171 12.09 -10.11 -20.26
C LYS A 171 12.24 -8.63 -20.62
N TRP A 172 11.81 -7.71 -19.75
CA TRP A 172 11.98 -6.27 -19.99
C TRP A 172 13.43 -5.84 -19.73
N SER A 173 14.11 -6.48 -18.79
CA SER A 173 15.50 -6.21 -18.44
C SER A 173 16.50 -6.65 -19.50
N SER A 174 16.12 -7.53 -20.43
CA SER A 174 16.96 -7.93 -21.56
C SER A 174 16.96 -6.93 -22.72
N LYS A 175 16.15 -5.86 -22.66
CA LYS A 175 16.07 -4.85 -23.71
C LYS A 175 17.19 -3.82 -23.57
N THR A 176 17.69 -3.31 -24.69
CA THR A 176 18.70 -2.24 -24.71
C THR A 176 18.27 -1.05 -23.84
N GLY A 177 19.17 -0.55 -23.00
CA GLY A 177 18.93 0.59 -22.11
C GLY A 177 18.19 0.27 -20.81
N ALA A 178 17.84 -1.00 -20.54
CA ALA A 178 17.16 -1.40 -19.31
C ALA A 178 18.01 -1.30 -18.02
N SER A 179 19.31 -0.98 -18.14
CA SER A 179 20.19 -0.66 -17.02
C SER A 179 19.93 0.76 -16.46
N ASP A 180 19.36 1.65 -17.26
CA ASP A 180 18.92 2.96 -16.81
C ASP A 180 17.52 2.82 -16.18
N PRO A 181 17.34 3.15 -14.88
CA PRO A 181 16.06 3.00 -14.19
C PRO A 181 14.91 3.82 -14.79
N GLU A 182 15.18 5.03 -15.25
CA GLU A 182 14.18 5.92 -15.84
C GLU A 182 13.77 5.37 -17.21
N LEU A 183 14.75 5.03 -18.04
CA LEU A 183 14.49 4.44 -19.36
C LEU A 183 13.80 3.08 -19.25
N PHE A 184 14.18 2.25 -18.28
CA PHE A 184 13.49 0.99 -17.97
C PHE A 184 12.01 1.25 -17.68
N THR A 185 11.73 2.17 -16.75
CA THR A 185 10.36 2.53 -16.33
C THR A 185 9.53 3.00 -17.51
N GLU A 186 10.05 3.91 -18.31
CA GLU A 186 9.36 4.46 -19.49
C GLU A 186 9.07 3.40 -20.57
N ARG A 187 9.91 2.36 -20.65
CA ARG A 187 9.79 1.25 -21.62
C ARG A 187 9.01 0.04 -21.11
N ILE A 188 8.48 0.06 -19.88
CA ILE A 188 7.56 -0.97 -19.40
C ILE A 188 6.35 -1.01 -20.36
N PRO A 189 6.09 -2.14 -21.06
CA PRO A 189 5.03 -2.20 -22.07
C PRO A 189 3.62 -2.09 -21.49
N PHE A 190 3.44 -2.51 -20.23
CA PHE A 190 2.16 -2.45 -19.56
C PHE A 190 1.99 -1.07 -18.94
N VAL A 191 1.03 -0.31 -19.46
CA VAL A 191 0.73 1.05 -18.99
C VAL A 191 0.40 1.03 -17.50
N GLU A 192 -0.43 0.09 -17.06
CA GLU A 192 -0.78 -0.12 -15.65
C GLU A 192 0.46 -0.29 -14.76
N THR A 193 1.38 -1.19 -15.13
CA THR A 193 2.61 -1.41 -14.36
C THR A 193 3.54 -0.20 -14.37
N ARG A 194 3.64 0.50 -15.50
CA ARG A 194 4.45 1.72 -15.60
C ARG A 194 3.91 2.81 -14.66
N ASP A 195 2.59 3.01 -14.67
CA ASP A 195 1.94 4.01 -13.82
C ASP A 195 1.96 3.61 -12.35
N TYR A 196 1.86 2.31 -12.06
CA TYR A 196 2.07 1.75 -10.72
C TYR A 196 3.46 2.13 -10.18
N VAL A 197 4.54 1.87 -10.93
CA VAL A 197 5.91 2.19 -10.51
C VAL A 197 6.05 3.68 -10.22
N ARG A 198 5.60 4.54 -11.14
CA ARG A 198 5.64 6.01 -10.96
C ARG A 198 4.85 6.44 -9.73
N THR A 199 3.68 5.85 -9.52
CA THR A 199 2.79 6.22 -8.40
C THR A 199 3.38 5.81 -7.05
N VAL A 200 3.96 4.62 -6.94
CA VAL A 200 4.62 4.19 -5.70
C VAL A 200 5.83 5.07 -5.39
N LEU A 201 6.64 5.43 -6.38
CA LEU A 201 7.78 6.34 -6.18
C LEU A 201 7.33 7.75 -5.76
N ARG A 202 6.25 8.27 -6.35
CA ARG A 202 5.64 9.53 -5.91
C ARG A 202 5.14 9.43 -4.47
N ASN A 203 4.43 8.37 -4.12
CA ASN A 203 3.94 8.14 -2.75
C ASN A 203 5.11 8.06 -1.77
N ARG A 204 6.21 7.38 -2.14
CA ARG A 204 7.44 7.28 -1.34
C ARG A 204 8.02 8.66 -1.04
N ALA A 205 8.06 9.56 -2.01
CA ALA A 205 8.53 10.93 -1.80
C ALA A 205 7.65 11.69 -0.79
N TYR A 206 6.32 11.53 -0.83
CA TYR A 206 5.42 12.11 0.17
C TYR A 206 5.67 11.52 1.56
N TYR A 207 5.76 10.20 1.71
CA TYR A 207 6.05 9.58 3.00
C TYR A 207 7.40 10.01 3.57
N GLN A 208 8.43 10.14 2.72
CA GLN A 208 9.75 10.63 3.10
C GLN A 208 9.71 12.06 3.65
N ALA A 209 8.91 12.93 3.06
CA ALA A 209 8.76 14.30 3.51
C ALA A 209 7.94 14.44 4.81
N LEU A 210 7.00 13.52 5.05
CA LEU A 210 6.03 13.63 6.15
C LEU A 210 6.47 12.92 7.43
N TYR A 211 7.36 11.94 7.35
CA TYR A 211 7.67 11.06 8.47
C TYR A 211 9.18 10.82 8.61
N SER A 212 9.69 10.98 9.83
CA SER A 212 11.00 10.50 10.29
C SER A 212 10.80 9.24 11.14
N TRP A 213 11.52 8.17 10.84
CA TRP A 213 11.32 6.82 11.37
C TRP A 213 12.55 6.31 12.12
#